data_AF-A0A7S1VTL0-F1
#
_entry.id   AF-A0A7S1VTL0-F1
#
_cell.length_a   1.000
_cell.length_b   1.000
_cell.length_c   1.000
_cell.angle_alpha   90.00
_cell.angle_beta   90.00
_cell.angle_gamma   90.00
#
_symmetry.space_group_name_H-M   'P 1'
#
loop_
_entity.id
_entity.type
_entity.pdbx_description
1 polymer ?
#
loop_
_entity_poly.entity_id
_entity_poly.type
_entity_poly.pdbx_seq_one_letter_code
_entity_poly.pdbx_strand_id
1 'polypeptide(L)'
;LDYVFASESVAIDTLGFHLERDIQPGEAIFVDMNTGSFHSRIVHPNPQLSPCIFEYVYFARPDSIMDGISVYETRLKMGEKLADAIVRKYTKDHDIDVVIPIPDTSRTSALQAAYRLERPFREGFIKNRYIARTFIMPGQATRKKSVRLKLNTIKSEFAGRNV
;
A
#
# COMPACT_ATOMS: atom_id res chain seq x y z
N LEU A 1 -5.12 -33.41 4.24
CA LEU A 1 -4.96 -32.01 4.68
C LEU A 1 -4.16 -31.33 3.60
N ASP A 2 -4.68 -30.25 3.04
CA ASP A 2 -4.00 -29.51 1.99
C ASP A 2 -3.31 -28.30 2.61
N TYR A 3 -2.14 -27.94 2.10
CA TYR A 3 -1.36 -26.79 2.55
C TYR A 3 -1.18 -25.80 1.39
N VAL A 4 -1.28 -24.51 1.68
CA VAL A 4 -1.04 -23.42 0.73
C VAL A 4 -0.01 -22.49 1.32
N PHE A 5 0.96 -22.09 0.50
CA PHE A 5 1.94 -21.08 0.81
C PHE A 5 1.82 -19.97 -0.23
N ALA A 6 1.84 -18.72 0.21
CA ALA A 6 1.72 -17.56 -0.65
C ALA A 6 2.52 -16.39 -0.10
N SER A 7 2.92 -15.46 -0.98
CA SER A 7 3.61 -14.23 -0.57
C SER A 7 2.72 -13.28 0.24
N GLU A 8 1.40 -13.36 0.05
CA GLU A 8 0.41 -12.51 0.71
C GLU A 8 -0.80 -13.34 1.16
N SER A 9 -1.33 -13.03 2.34
CA SER A 9 -2.48 -13.75 2.93
C SER A 9 -3.72 -13.73 2.05
N VAL A 10 -3.92 -12.69 1.24
CA VAL A 10 -5.11 -12.54 0.38
C VAL A 10 -5.29 -13.70 -0.62
N ALA A 11 -4.19 -14.36 -1.01
CA ALA A 11 -4.27 -15.55 -1.86
C ALA A 11 -4.86 -16.76 -1.10
N ILE A 12 -4.51 -16.90 0.18
CA ILE A 12 -5.02 -17.94 1.08
C ILE A 12 -6.52 -17.74 1.28
N ASP A 13 -6.94 -16.50 1.57
CA ASP A 13 -8.35 -16.14 1.75
C ASP A 13 -9.16 -16.38 0.47
N THR A 14 -8.63 -15.99 -0.70
CA THR A 14 -9.28 -16.16 -2.01
C THR A 14 -9.54 -17.64 -2.33
N LEU A 15 -8.66 -18.53 -1.88
CA LEU A 15 -8.78 -19.97 -2.09
C LEU A 15 -9.63 -20.66 -1.00
N GLY A 16 -10.13 -19.93 -0.01
CA GLY A 16 -10.94 -20.47 1.09
C GLY A 16 -10.14 -21.23 2.14
N PHE A 17 -8.83 -21.02 2.21
CA PHE A 17 -7.97 -21.58 3.26
C PHE A 17 -7.97 -20.66 4.48
N HIS A 18 -7.58 -21.20 5.63
CA HIS A 18 -7.36 -20.41 6.84
C HIS A 18 -5.88 -20.03 6.94
N LEU A 19 -5.60 -18.74 7.19
CA LEU A 19 -4.25 -18.27 7.49
C LEU A 19 -3.79 -18.83 8.85
N GLU A 20 -2.78 -19.68 8.84
CA GLU A 20 -2.21 -20.26 10.07
C GLU A 20 -1.19 -19.30 10.71
N ARG A 21 -0.15 -18.92 9.96
CA ARG A 21 0.90 -17.98 10.39
C ARG A 21 1.81 -17.60 9.22
N ASP A 22 2.59 -16.54 9.43
CA ASP A 22 3.75 -16.24 8.59
C ASP A 22 4.87 -17.28 8.78
N ILE A 23 5.67 -17.46 7.72
CA ILE A 23 6.91 -18.24 7.77
C ILE A 23 7.98 -17.40 8.47
N GLN A 24 8.59 -17.95 9.52
CA GLN A 24 9.59 -17.22 10.31
C GLN A 24 10.87 -16.98 9.49
N PRO A 25 11.63 -15.91 9.79
CA PRO A 25 12.92 -15.69 9.15
C PRO A 25 13.84 -16.89 9.32
N GLY A 26 14.43 -17.36 8.22
CA GLY A 26 15.30 -18.53 8.23
C GLY A 26 14.60 -19.87 8.47
N GLU A 27 13.27 -19.92 8.43
CA GLU A 27 12.49 -21.15 8.48
C GLU A 27 12.44 -21.84 7.12
N ALA A 28 12.56 -23.16 7.13
CA ALA A 28 12.21 -24.02 6.01
C ALA A 28 10.98 -24.85 6.37
N ILE A 29 10.04 -24.94 5.43
CA ILE A 29 8.85 -25.80 5.53
C ILE A 29 8.97 -26.91 4.50
N PHE A 30 8.67 -28.14 4.90
CA PHE A 30 8.63 -29.32 4.04
C PHE A 30 7.34 -30.09 4.28
N VAL A 31 6.60 -30.34 3.21
CA VAL A 31 5.39 -31.18 3.24
C VAL A 31 5.68 -32.45 2.44
N ASP A 32 5.66 -33.59 3.12
CA ASP A 32 5.85 -34.88 2.48
C ASP A 32 4.56 -35.27 1.74
N MET A 33 4.62 -35.34 0.42
CA MET A 33 3.47 -35.65 -0.43
C MET A 33 2.99 -37.10 -0.32
N ASN A 34 3.84 -38.03 0.16
CA ASN A 34 3.46 -39.43 0.32
C ASN A 34 2.72 -39.68 1.63
N THR A 35 3.18 -39.04 2.71
CA THR A 35 2.64 -39.24 4.06
C THR A 35 1.66 -38.14 4.47
N GLY A 36 1.66 -36.99 3.80
CA GLY A 36 0.94 -35.78 4.20
C GLY A 36 1.52 -35.09 5.43
N SER A 37 2.73 -35.49 5.87
CA SER A 37 3.34 -34.94 7.08
C SER A 37 3.93 -33.54 6.83
N PHE A 38 3.68 -32.63 7.78
CA PHE A 38 4.19 -31.27 7.77
C PHE A 38 5.40 -31.15 8.68
N HIS A 39 6.49 -30.59 8.16
CA HIS A 39 7.74 -30.36 8.87
C HIS A 39 8.12 -28.88 8.77
N SER A 40 8.56 -28.31 9.87
CA SER A 40 9.03 -26.92 9.96
C SER A 40 10.30 -26.87 10.80
N ARG A 41 11.30 -26.12 10.34
CA ARG A 41 12.56 -25.96 11.07
C ARG A 41 13.25 -24.63 10.74
N ILE A 42 13.76 -23.96 11.76
CA ILE A 42 14.71 -22.87 11.59
C ILE A 42 16.06 -23.45 11.15
N VAL A 43 16.50 -23.09 9.94
CA VAL A 43 17.75 -23.56 9.32
C VAL A 43 18.84 -22.49 9.28
N HIS A 44 18.53 -21.27 9.70
CA HIS A 44 19.50 -20.19 9.84
C HIS A 44 19.97 -20.06 11.31
N PRO A 45 21.27 -19.88 11.60
CA PRO A 45 21.80 -19.91 12.97
C PRO A 45 21.41 -18.68 13.83
N ASN A 46 21.13 -17.54 13.20
CA ASN A 46 20.73 -16.31 13.88
C ASN A 46 19.70 -15.52 13.04
N PRO A 47 18.46 -16.02 12.91
CA PRO A 47 17.45 -15.36 12.09
C PRO A 47 17.01 -14.03 12.70
N GLN A 48 16.76 -13.03 11.85
CA GLN A 48 16.27 -11.71 12.27
C GLN A 48 15.04 -11.34 11.45
N LEU A 49 14.01 -10.81 12.13
CA LEU A 49 12.80 -10.31 11.47
C LEU A 49 13.02 -8.85 11.05
N SER A 50 13.25 -8.65 9.76
CA SER A 50 13.46 -7.34 9.14
C SER A 50 12.58 -7.20 7.89
N PRO A 51 11.24 -7.04 8.07
CA PRO A 51 10.32 -7.04 6.95
C PRO A 51 10.48 -5.80 6.08
N CYS A 52 10.14 -5.94 4.80
CA CYS A 52 10.28 -4.85 3.85
C CYS A 52 9.22 -3.77 4.09
N ILE A 53 9.64 -2.60 4.56
CA ILE A 53 8.71 -1.47 4.79
C ILE A 53 7.93 -1.05 3.53
N PHE A 54 8.50 -1.28 2.33
CA PHE A 54 7.85 -0.93 1.07
C PHE A 54 6.60 -1.79 0.77
N GLU A 55 6.49 -2.98 1.36
CA GLU A 55 5.26 -3.78 1.29
C GLU A 55 4.10 -3.02 1.91
N TYR A 56 4.30 -2.53 3.13
CA TYR A 56 3.30 -1.74 3.85
C TYR A 56 3.02 -0.40 3.18
N VAL A 57 4.05 0.30 2.69
CA VAL A 57 3.89 1.62 2.06
C VAL A 57 3.11 1.54 0.74
N TYR A 58 3.40 0.56 -0.11
CA TYR A 58 2.88 0.58 -1.48
C TYR A 58 2.66 -0.77 -2.16
N PHE A 59 3.52 -1.76 -1.93
CA PHE A 59 3.59 -2.93 -2.81
C PHE A 59 2.49 -3.96 -2.52
N ALA A 60 2.34 -4.37 -1.27
CA ALA A 60 1.34 -5.33 -0.85
C ALA A 60 -0.09 -4.79 -1.05
N ARG A 61 -1.04 -5.70 -1.23
CA ARG A 61 -2.45 -5.33 -1.25
C ARG A 61 -2.91 -4.89 0.15
N PRO A 62 -3.84 -3.93 0.24
CA PRO A 62 -4.31 -3.44 1.54
C PRO A 62 -5.06 -4.50 2.35
N ASP A 63 -5.68 -5.49 1.70
CA ASP A 63 -6.39 -6.60 2.33
C ASP A 63 -5.48 -7.76 2.78
N SER A 64 -4.16 -7.60 2.65
CA SER A 64 -3.19 -8.57 3.15
C SER A 64 -2.80 -8.30 4.61
N ILE A 65 -2.49 -9.39 5.32
CA ILE A 65 -1.82 -9.41 6.62
C ILE A 65 -0.41 -9.97 6.38
N MET A 66 0.59 -9.27 6.89
CA MET A 66 2.00 -9.68 6.79
C MET A 66 2.64 -9.54 8.17
N ASP A 67 3.32 -10.58 8.65
CA ASP A 67 3.94 -10.61 9.99
C ASP A 67 2.94 -10.26 11.11
N GLY A 68 1.70 -10.70 10.98
CA GLY A 68 0.59 -10.36 11.89
C GLY A 68 0.12 -8.90 11.83
N ILE A 69 0.59 -8.10 10.87
CA ILE A 69 0.27 -6.68 10.72
C ILE A 69 -0.63 -6.48 9.49
N SER A 70 -1.79 -5.82 9.69
CA SER A 70 -2.65 -5.40 8.59
C SER A 70 -2.00 -4.29 7.75
N VAL A 71 -1.91 -4.50 6.43
CA VAL A 71 -1.40 -3.48 5.49
C VAL A 71 -2.33 -2.26 5.46
N TYR A 72 -3.65 -2.47 5.44
CA TYR A 72 -4.64 -1.38 5.46
C TYR A 72 -4.53 -0.50 6.72
N GLU A 73 -4.49 -1.10 7.91
CA GLU A 73 -4.36 -0.34 9.16
C GLU A 73 -3.04 0.42 9.24
N THR A 74 -1.97 -0.20 8.75
CA THR A 74 -0.65 0.46 8.68
C THR A 74 -0.72 1.73 7.82
N ARG A 75 -1.40 1.68 6.67
CA ARG A 75 -1.59 2.84 5.79
C ARG A 75 -2.48 3.92 6.42
N LEU A 76 -3.48 3.56 7.21
CA LEU A 76 -4.23 4.53 8.03
C LEU A 76 -3.30 5.23 9.02
N LYS A 77 -2.52 4.47 9.81
CA LYS A 77 -1.54 5.03 10.77
C LYS A 77 -0.52 5.94 10.10
N MET A 78 -0.06 5.59 8.88
CA MET A 78 0.81 6.47 8.09
C MET A 78 0.14 7.83 7.79
N GLY A 79 -1.14 7.83 7.45
CA GLY A 79 -1.92 9.05 7.22
C GLY A 79 -2.06 9.92 8.47
N GLU A 80 -2.36 9.31 9.61
CA GLU A 80 -2.42 10.00 10.90
C GLU A 80 -1.07 10.65 11.27
N LYS A 81 0.03 9.89 11.17
CA LYS A 81 1.37 10.41 11.46
C LYS A 81 1.80 11.52 10.49
N LEU A 82 1.38 11.44 9.23
CA LEU A 82 1.61 12.49 8.25
C LEU A 82 0.86 13.77 8.63
N ALA A 83 -0.42 13.68 9.00
CA ALA A 83 -1.19 14.84 9.45
C ALA A 83 -0.57 15.48 10.71
N ASP A 84 -0.20 14.68 11.71
CA ASP A 84 0.49 15.18 12.91
C ASP A 84 1.83 15.87 12.55
N ALA A 85 2.55 15.39 11.54
CA ALA A 85 3.77 16.04 11.05
C ALA A 85 3.48 17.37 10.34
N ILE A 86 2.40 17.46 9.56
CA ILE A 86 1.96 18.69 8.89
C ILE A 86 1.61 19.75 9.93
N VAL A 87 0.77 19.43 10.92
CA VAL A 87 0.36 20.36 11.99
C VAL A 87 1.57 20.87 12.78
N ARG A 88 2.54 19.99 13.07
CA ARG A 88 3.77 20.40 13.77
C ARG A 88 4.64 21.35 12.95
N LYS A 89 4.70 21.15 11.63
CA LYS A 89 5.58 21.92 10.74
C LYS A 89 4.98 23.25 10.31
N TYR A 90 3.69 23.28 10.01
CA TYR A 90 2.99 24.43 9.43
C TYR A 90 2.07 25.15 10.44
N THR A 91 2.08 24.73 11.70
CA THR A 91 1.16 25.16 12.78
C THR A 91 -0.30 24.78 12.50
N LYS A 92 -1.20 25.00 13.47
CA LYS A 92 -2.64 24.73 13.29
C LYS A 92 -3.30 25.63 12.23
N ASP A 93 -2.73 26.83 12.01
CA ASP A 93 -3.24 27.81 11.06
C ASP A 93 -2.68 27.58 9.65
N HIS A 94 -2.76 26.33 9.17
CA HIS A 94 -2.43 26.02 7.79
C HIS A 94 -3.59 26.44 6.86
N ASP A 95 -3.24 26.92 5.67
CA ASP A 95 -4.17 27.41 4.64
C ASP A 95 -4.72 26.30 3.73
N ILE A 96 -4.57 25.03 4.12
CA ILE A 96 -5.05 23.85 3.38
C ILE A 96 -6.59 23.82 3.37
N ASP A 97 -7.18 23.86 2.18
CA ASP A 97 -8.63 23.83 1.97
C ASP A 97 -9.17 22.41 1.78
N VAL A 98 -8.37 21.51 1.22
CA VAL A 98 -8.80 20.16 0.84
C VAL A 98 -7.61 19.20 0.76
N VAL A 99 -7.82 17.94 1.12
CA VAL A 99 -6.83 16.86 0.92
C VAL A 99 -7.24 16.03 -0.28
N ILE A 100 -6.33 15.90 -1.25
CA ILE A 100 -6.55 15.16 -2.49
C ILE A 100 -5.50 14.05 -2.63
N PRO A 101 -5.88 12.75 -2.70
CA PRO A 101 -4.93 11.67 -2.90
C PRO A 101 -4.41 11.61 -4.34
N ILE A 102 -3.20 11.08 -4.49
CA ILE A 102 -2.74 10.53 -5.76
C ILE A 102 -3.12 9.03 -5.80
N PRO A 103 -4.05 8.61 -6.68
CA PRO A 103 -4.56 7.25 -6.68
C PRO A 103 -3.52 6.21 -7.15
N ASP A 104 -3.61 4.96 -6.73
CA ASP A 104 -4.68 4.38 -5.90
C ASP A 104 -4.27 4.22 -4.42
N THR A 105 -3.01 3.88 -4.17
CA THR A 105 -2.49 3.50 -2.84
C THR A 105 -2.67 4.58 -1.78
N SER A 106 -2.45 5.86 -2.13
CA SER A 106 -2.47 6.94 -1.13
C SER A 106 -3.87 7.29 -0.63
N ARG A 107 -4.94 6.75 -1.23
CA ARG A 107 -6.32 7.03 -0.82
C ARG A 107 -6.55 6.77 0.66
N THR A 108 -6.10 5.61 1.17
CA THR A 108 -6.25 5.24 2.58
C THR A 108 -5.55 6.22 3.51
N SER A 109 -4.28 6.54 3.23
CA SER A 109 -3.50 7.45 4.06
C SER A 109 -4.01 8.90 3.97
N ALA A 110 -4.39 9.36 2.77
CA ALA A 110 -4.89 10.71 2.58
C ALA A 110 -6.27 10.90 3.22
N LEU A 111 -7.14 9.89 3.17
CA LEU A 111 -8.41 9.91 3.88
C LEU A 111 -8.19 10.08 5.39
N GLN A 112 -7.30 9.28 5.98
CA GLN A 112 -6.99 9.40 7.40
C GLN A 112 -6.34 10.74 7.74
N ALA A 113 -5.45 11.24 6.87
CA ALA A 113 -4.84 12.55 7.04
C ALA A 113 -5.90 13.68 7.00
N ALA A 114 -6.85 13.60 6.07
CA ALA A 114 -7.95 14.57 5.95
C ALA A 114 -8.81 14.62 7.22
N TYR A 115 -9.18 13.45 7.76
CA TYR A 115 -9.89 13.38 9.04
C TYR A 115 -9.09 14.00 10.18
N ARG A 116 -7.78 13.70 10.26
CA ARG A 116 -6.93 14.20 11.33
C ARG A 116 -6.66 15.71 11.23
N LEU A 117 -6.62 16.27 10.01
CA LEU A 117 -6.49 17.71 9.75
C LEU A 117 -7.82 18.46 9.82
N GLU A 118 -8.94 17.76 9.99
CA GLU A 118 -10.30 18.31 9.93
C GLU A 118 -10.56 19.04 8.59
N ARG A 119 -10.04 18.48 7.50
CA ARG A 119 -10.22 19.01 6.13
C ARG A 119 -11.01 18.05 5.26
N PRO A 120 -11.77 18.57 4.27
CA PRO A 120 -12.46 17.73 3.30
C PRO A 120 -11.49 16.82 2.54
N PHE A 121 -11.87 15.56 2.38
CA PHE A 121 -11.25 14.66 1.41
C PHE A 121 -11.99 14.74 0.08
N ARG A 122 -11.26 14.89 -1.04
CA ARG A 122 -11.85 14.91 -2.39
C ARG A 122 -11.02 14.10 -3.37
N GLU A 123 -11.69 13.42 -4.29
CA GLU A 123 -11.04 12.84 -5.47
C GLU A 123 -10.80 13.96 -6.50
N GLY A 124 -9.58 14.49 -6.57
CA GLY A 124 -9.17 15.44 -7.60
C GLY A 124 -8.48 14.77 -8.79
N PHE A 125 -7.93 13.57 -8.60
CA PHE A 125 -7.25 12.81 -9.65
C PHE A 125 -7.96 11.51 -9.94
N ILE A 126 -8.16 11.23 -11.22
CA ILE A 126 -8.69 9.96 -11.70
C ILE A 126 -7.59 9.22 -12.44
N LYS A 127 -7.21 8.04 -11.94
CA LYS A 127 -6.28 7.15 -12.62
C LYS A 127 -6.92 6.53 -13.85
N ASN A 128 -6.24 6.70 -14.99
CA ASN A 128 -6.62 5.98 -16.20
C ASN A 128 -6.21 4.52 -16.03
N ARG A 129 -7.19 3.63 -15.94
CA ARG A 129 -6.94 2.19 -15.72
C ARG A 129 -6.35 1.50 -16.95
N TYR A 130 -6.70 2.00 -18.13
CA TYR A 130 -6.35 1.38 -19.42
C TYR A 130 -5.29 2.23 -20.14
N ILE A 131 -4.06 2.26 -19.62
CA ILE A 131 -2.93 2.91 -20.30
C ILE A 131 -2.02 1.87 -20.93
N ALA A 132 -1.57 2.13 -22.14
CA ALA A 132 -0.53 1.33 -22.76
C ALA A 132 0.80 1.50 -22.01
N ARG A 133 1.62 0.43 -21.99
CA ARG A 133 2.98 0.48 -21.47
C ARG A 133 3.76 1.58 -22.18
N THR A 134 4.43 2.42 -21.39
CA THR A 134 5.25 3.50 -21.92
C THR A 134 6.65 2.95 -22.18
N PHE A 135 6.98 2.72 -23.46
CA PHE A 135 8.34 2.35 -23.86
C PHE A 135 9.33 3.49 -23.59
N ILE A 136 10.63 3.20 -23.69
CA ILE A 136 11.69 4.22 -23.65
C ILE A 136 11.47 5.13 -24.87
N MET A 137 10.76 6.24 -24.68
CA MET A 137 10.51 7.21 -25.73
C MET A 137 11.66 8.21 -25.79
N PRO A 138 12.28 8.45 -26.96
CA PRO A 138 13.27 9.51 -27.11
C PRO A 138 12.60 10.88 -26.94
N GLY A 139 13.17 11.72 -26.06
CA GLY A 139 12.74 13.11 -25.86
C GLY A 139 11.84 13.37 -24.64
N GLN A 140 12.18 14.43 -23.90
CA GLN A 140 11.47 14.92 -22.70
C GLN A 140 9.99 15.28 -22.96
N ALA A 141 9.68 15.85 -24.12
CA ALA A 141 8.32 16.29 -24.48
C ALA A 141 7.34 15.10 -24.56
N THR A 142 7.76 14.00 -25.18
CA THR A 142 6.97 12.77 -25.33
C THR A 142 6.75 12.09 -23.98
N ARG A 143 7.75 12.14 -23.09
CA ARG A 143 7.64 11.62 -21.71
C ARG A 143 6.67 12.44 -20.86
N LYS A 144 6.66 13.78 -20.96
CA LYS A 144 5.68 14.65 -20.29
C LYS A 144 4.25 14.37 -20.75
N LYS A 145 4.03 14.17 -22.06
CA LYS A 145 2.72 13.80 -22.61
C LYS A 145 2.25 12.44 -22.09
N SER A 146 3.17 11.48 -21.94
CA SER A 146 2.89 10.16 -21.41
C SER A 146 2.51 10.14 -19.92
N VAL A 147 3.10 11.00 -19.09
CA VAL A 147 2.68 11.15 -17.68
C VAL A 147 1.26 11.71 -17.57
N ARG A 148 0.90 12.69 -18.42
CA ARG A 148 -0.49 13.20 -18.51
C ARG A 148 -1.51 12.12 -18.86
N LEU A 149 -1.11 11.05 -19.56
CA LEU A 149 -2.01 9.94 -19.87
C LEU A 149 -2.31 9.05 -18.66
N LYS A 150 -1.56 9.15 -17.56
CA LYS A 150 -1.79 8.30 -16.37
C LYS A 150 -2.94 8.80 -15.49
N LEU A 151 -3.12 10.11 -15.40
CA LEU A 151 -4.04 10.74 -14.47
C LEU A 151 -4.81 11.88 -15.17
N ASN A 152 -6.11 11.89 -15.00
CA ASN A 152 -6.97 13.03 -15.33
C ASN A 152 -7.27 13.85 -14.07
N THR A 153 -7.42 15.16 -14.24
CA THR A 153 -7.73 16.09 -13.15
C THR A 153 -9.20 16.51 -13.22
N ILE A 154 -9.88 16.49 -12.07
CA ILE A 154 -11.19 17.09 -11.89
C ILE A 154 -10.97 18.55 -11.53
N LYS A 155 -10.92 19.43 -12.54
CA LYS A 155 -10.53 20.85 -12.37
C LYS A 155 -11.32 21.59 -11.30
N SER A 156 -12.60 21.26 -11.12
CA SER A 156 -13.47 21.86 -10.09
C SER A 156 -13.01 21.61 -8.67
N GLU A 157 -12.26 20.53 -8.41
CA GLU A 157 -11.73 20.23 -7.07
C GLU A 157 -10.48 21.05 -6.71
N PHE A 158 -9.85 21.71 -7.69
CA PHE A 158 -8.67 22.57 -7.49
C PHE A 158 -8.97 24.06 -7.60
N ALA A 159 -10.04 24.44 -8.31
CA ALA A 159 -10.31 25.84 -8.63
C ALA A 159 -10.55 26.67 -7.35
N GLY A 160 -9.68 27.67 -7.11
CA GLY A 160 -9.79 28.58 -5.98
C GLY A 160 -9.52 27.94 -4.61
N ARG A 161 -8.82 26.79 -4.57
CA ARG A 161 -8.46 26.07 -3.34
C ARG A 161 -6.95 25.92 -3.21
N ASN A 162 -6.47 25.99 -1.98
CA ASN A 162 -5.14 25.55 -1.57
C ASN A 162 -5.17 24.04 -1.30
N VAL A 163 -4.53 23.27 -2.20
CA VAL A 163 -4.52 21.80 -2.21
C VAL A 163 -3.16 21.26 -1.77
#